data_AF-A0AAN9NHK3-F1
#
_entry.id   AF-A0AAN9NHK3-F1
#
_cell.length_a   1.000
_cell.length_b   1.000
_cell.length_c   1.000
_cell.angle_alpha   90.00
_cell.angle_beta   90.00
_cell.angle_gamma   90.00
#
_symmetry.space_group_name_H-M   'P 1'
#
loop_
_entity.id
_entity.type
_entity.pdbx_description
1 polymer ?
#
loop_
_entity_poly.entity_id
_entity_poly.type
_entity_poly.pdbx_seq_one_letter_code
_entity_poly.pdbx_strand_id
1 'polypeptide(L)'
;MLPFRRFYGFQSWLDHDSTHVPNSLIKRAVEFDGARSKTERKSTEACKSHREAERRRRQRINSHLSTLRSLLPNAAKSDKASLLAEVVEHVKRLRKQANDVACADGGEPGAVRSEAWPLPGECDEATVSLCEGEARRVKATVCCEDRVGLNRDVTRAIRSVRAKPVRAEMMTVGGRTKSVVVVEWGEEEVEGKEAGALERALKAVVENRALVGFGMGPVVLGQKRGRDSCGSPSSC
;
A
#
# COMPACT_ATOMS: atom_id res chain seq x y z
N MET A 1 48.06 18.67 -2.75
CA MET A 1 47.74 19.50 -1.57
C MET A 1 47.01 20.75 -2.05
N LEU A 2 45.78 20.98 -1.58
CA LEU A 2 45.05 22.27 -1.66
C LEU A 2 45.68 23.27 -0.64
N PRO A 3 45.37 24.59 -0.66
CA PRO A 3 44.09 25.05 -0.09
C PRO A 3 43.34 26.16 -0.85
N PHE A 4 42.02 25.95 -0.98
CA PHE A 4 40.91 26.86 -0.63
C PHE A 4 41.02 28.37 -0.91
N ARG A 5 40.34 28.82 -1.98
CA ARG A 5 39.78 30.18 -2.08
C ARG A 5 38.43 30.25 -1.36
N ARG A 6 38.40 30.94 -0.23
CA ARG A 6 37.22 31.20 0.60
C ARG A 6 36.53 32.47 0.08
N PHE A 7 35.35 32.30 -0.50
CA PHE A 7 34.47 33.39 -0.93
C PHE A 7 33.36 33.54 0.13
N TYR A 8 33.52 34.45 1.09
CA TYR A 8 32.43 35.04 1.88
C TYR A 8 32.96 36.33 2.53
N GLY A 9 32.58 37.48 1.96
CA GLY A 9 32.71 38.77 2.62
C GLY A 9 31.56 38.96 3.59
N PHE A 10 31.85 38.77 4.88
CA PHE A 10 30.99 39.17 5.99
C PHE A 10 31.91 39.77 7.07
N GLN A 11 32.26 41.05 6.92
CA GLN A 11 32.79 41.89 8.00
C GLN A 11 31.56 42.54 8.64
N SER A 12 31.10 42.11 9.82
CA SER A 12 31.71 42.38 11.13
C SER A 12 31.99 43.86 11.31
N TRP A 13 30.96 44.61 11.72
CA TRP A 13 31.09 45.90 12.37
C TRP A 13 30.17 45.89 13.59
N LEU A 14 30.75 45.50 14.72
CA LEU A 14 30.29 45.82 16.06
C LEU A 14 31.56 46.13 16.85
N ASP A 15 31.48 47.19 17.65
CA ASP A 15 32.50 47.80 18.49
C ASP A 15 33.48 48.77 17.80
N HIS A 16 33.01 50.02 17.62
CA HIS A 16 33.78 51.16 18.09
C HIS A 16 32.86 52.31 18.55
N ASP A 17 33.16 52.76 19.75
CA ASP A 17 32.55 53.80 20.55
C ASP A 17 32.50 55.19 19.86
N SER A 18 31.41 55.91 20.14
CA SER A 18 31.17 57.36 20.03
C SER A 18 31.94 58.19 19.00
N THR A 19 31.28 58.56 17.89
CA THR A 19 31.30 59.94 17.36
C THR A 19 30.05 60.21 16.51
N HIS A 20 29.51 61.42 16.68
CA HIS A 20 28.33 62.00 16.04
C HIS A 20 28.29 61.79 14.51
N VAL A 21 27.34 60.97 14.03
CA VAL A 21 27.08 60.77 12.59
C VAL A 21 26.17 61.89 12.09
N PRO A 22 26.56 62.71 11.10
CA PRO A 22 25.68 63.73 10.56
C PRO A 22 24.48 63.10 9.84
N ASN A 23 23.28 63.59 10.13
CA ASN A 23 21.98 63.14 9.56
C ASN A 23 21.91 63.10 8.02
N SER A 24 22.88 63.70 7.30
CA SER A 24 22.98 63.68 5.85
C SER A 24 23.47 62.34 5.27
N LEU A 25 24.23 61.55 6.02
CA LEU A 25 24.70 60.23 5.57
C LEU A 25 23.62 59.15 5.74
N ILE A 26 22.76 59.28 6.75
CA ILE A 26 21.61 58.38 6.95
C ILE A 26 20.60 58.57 5.81
N LYS A 27 20.31 59.81 5.40
CA LYS A 27 19.42 60.10 4.25
C LYS A 27 19.88 59.44 2.95
N ARG A 28 21.20 59.36 2.71
CA ARG A 28 21.76 58.76 1.49
C ARG A 28 21.71 57.24 1.48
N ALA A 29 21.70 56.59 2.65
CA ALA A 29 21.52 55.14 2.77
C ALA A 29 20.05 54.73 2.55
N VAL A 30 19.08 55.57 2.93
CA VAL A 30 17.65 55.31 2.66
C VAL A 30 17.28 55.58 1.19
N GLU A 31 17.97 56.51 0.51
CA GLU A 31 17.75 56.78 -0.93
C GLU A 31 18.40 55.73 -1.86
N PHE A 32 19.48 55.05 -1.44
CA PHE A 32 20.14 54.03 -2.27
C PHE A 32 19.33 52.73 -2.41
N ASP A 33 18.39 52.45 -1.50
CA ASP A 33 17.51 51.28 -1.58
C ASP A 33 16.24 51.52 -2.44
N GLY A 34 15.99 52.79 -2.78
CA GLY A 34 14.86 53.22 -3.60
C GLY A 34 14.98 52.89 -5.09
N ALA A 35 16.19 52.59 -5.60
CA ALA A 35 16.47 52.50 -7.03
C ALA A 35 16.96 51.12 -7.53
N ARG A 36 16.75 50.03 -6.77
CA ARG A 36 16.93 48.68 -7.35
C ARG A 36 15.92 48.46 -8.48
N SER A 37 16.43 48.16 -9.67
CA SER A 37 15.60 47.94 -10.85
C SER A 37 14.52 46.89 -10.58
N LYS A 38 13.32 47.03 -11.16
CA LYS A 38 12.23 46.03 -11.01
C LYS A 38 12.72 44.60 -11.32
N THR A 39 13.71 44.47 -12.20
CA THR A 39 14.37 43.21 -12.58
C THR A 39 15.25 42.64 -11.47
N GLU A 40 16.00 43.46 -10.74
CA GLU A 40 16.78 43.03 -9.56
C GLU A 40 15.91 42.66 -8.36
N ARG A 41 14.79 43.35 -8.15
CA ARG A 41 13.81 42.97 -7.12
C ARG A 41 13.21 41.60 -7.42
N LYS A 42 12.80 41.37 -8.68
CA LYS A 42 12.32 40.06 -9.16
C LYS A 42 13.38 38.96 -9.08
N SER A 43 14.65 39.25 -9.41
CA SER A 43 15.71 38.25 -9.34
C SER A 43 16.08 37.88 -7.90
N THR A 44 16.10 38.85 -6.98
CA THR A 44 16.33 38.60 -5.56
C THR A 44 15.18 37.85 -4.89
N GLU A 45 13.93 38.13 -5.27
CA GLU A 45 12.75 37.36 -4.85
C GLU A 45 12.78 35.93 -5.39
N ALA A 46 13.16 35.74 -6.66
CA ALA A 46 13.34 34.41 -7.25
C ALA A 46 14.45 33.61 -6.54
N CYS A 47 15.58 34.25 -6.21
CA CYS A 47 16.64 33.63 -5.43
C CYS A 47 16.18 33.26 -4.01
N LYS A 48 15.39 34.10 -3.34
CA LYS A 48 14.80 33.80 -2.03
C LYS A 48 13.86 32.58 -2.12
N SER A 49 12.97 32.59 -3.11
CA SER A 49 12.07 31.46 -3.39
C SER A 49 12.83 30.16 -3.65
N HIS A 50 13.90 30.19 -4.44
CA HIS A 50 14.77 29.02 -4.68
C HIS A 50 15.43 28.51 -3.39
N ARG A 51 15.96 29.42 -2.55
CA ARG A 51 16.57 29.04 -1.26
C ARG A 51 15.56 28.44 -0.30
N GLU A 52 14.34 28.97 -0.26
CA GLU A 52 13.25 28.42 0.53
C GLU A 52 12.80 27.05 0.03
N ALA A 53 12.69 26.87 -1.29
CA ALA A 53 12.36 25.60 -1.91
C ALA A 53 13.41 24.53 -1.56
N GLU A 54 14.70 24.86 -1.64
CA GLU A 54 15.78 23.95 -1.25
C GLU A 54 15.79 23.66 0.26
N ARG A 55 15.49 24.65 1.11
CA ARG A 55 15.30 24.43 2.55
C ARG A 55 14.19 23.42 2.82
N ARG A 56 13.02 23.58 2.19
CA ARG A 56 11.88 22.65 2.30
C ARG A 56 12.25 21.25 1.81
N ARG A 57 12.98 21.14 0.70
CA ARG A 57 13.51 19.87 0.20
C ARG A 57 14.39 19.18 1.24
N ARG A 58 15.35 19.90 1.85
CA ARG A 58 16.23 19.36 2.90
C ARG A 58 15.47 18.93 4.15
N GLN A 59 14.47 19.70 4.56
CA GLN A 59 13.60 19.35 5.69
C GLN A 59 12.85 18.03 5.44
N ARG A 60 12.25 17.86 4.25
CA ARG A 60 11.58 16.59 3.88
C ARG A 60 12.53 15.41 3.92
N ILE A 61 13.73 15.55 3.34
CA ILE A 61 14.75 14.49 3.35
C ILE A 61 15.15 14.12 4.78
N ASN A 62 15.44 15.11 5.63
CA ASN A 62 15.82 14.85 7.02
C ASN A 62 14.68 14.22 7.82
N SER A 63 13.42 14.58 7.53
CA SER A 63 12.24 13.93 8.11
C SER A 63 12.21 12.44 7.76
N HIS A 64 12.38 12.08 6.48
CA HIS A 64 12.40 10.68 6.05
C HIS A 64 13.56 9.90 6.70
N LEU A 65 14.76 10.51 6.79
CA LEU A 65 15.90 9.89 7.47
C LEU A 65 15.65 9.68 8.98
N SER A 66 14.89 10.57 9.62
CA SER A 66 14.48 10.39 11.01
C SER A 66 13.51 9.22 11.16
N THR A 67 12.53 9.10 10.27
CA THR A 67 11.60 7.96 10.26
C THR A 67 12.32 6.64 10.04
N LEU A 68 13.32 6.60 9.15
CA LEU A 68 14.13 5.39 8.95
C LEU A 68 14.86 4.97 10.23
N ARG A 69 15.40 5.92 11.00
CA ARG A 69 16.05 5.63 12.29
C ARG A 69 15.09 5.04 13.32
N SER A 70 13.82 5.46 13.34
CA SER A 70 12.83 4.93 14.28
C SER A 70 12.36 3.51 13.95
N LEU A 71 12.50 3.07 12.70
CA LEU A 71 12.07 1.74 12.25
C LEU A 71 13.17 0.68 12.42
N LEU A 72 14.42 1.10 12.54
CA LEU A 72 15.56 0.18 12.62
C LEU A 72 16.01 -0.03 14.08
N PRO A 73 16.33 -1.28 14.45
CA PRO A 73 16.99 -1.55 15.72
C PRO A 73 18.38 -0.90 15.71
N ASN A 74 18.75 -0.18 16.77
CA ASN A 74 20.08 0.41 16.98
C ASN A 74 20.55 1.52 16.01
N ALA A 75 19.67 2.07 15.17
CA ALA A 75 20.03 3.11 14.19
C ALA A 75 20.00 4.56 14.73
N ALA A 76 19.74 4.78 16.03
CA ALA A 76 19.55 6.10 16.60
C ALA A 76 20.75 7.06 16.41
N LYS A 77 21.97 6.51 16.32
CA LYS A 77 23.22 7.28 16.19
C LYS A 77 23.98 7.03 14.89
N SER A 78 23.39 6.32 13.92
CA SER A 78 24.07 6.04 12.65
C SER A 78 24.17 7.29 11.76
N ASP A 79 25.32 7.45 11.10
CA ASP A 79 25.51 8.44 10.05
C ASP A 79 24.64 8.08 8.82
N LYS A 80 24.51 9.01 7.87
CA LYS A 80 23.56 8.85 6.75
C LYS A 80 23.90 7.67 5.84
N ALA A 81 25.17 7.37 5.61
CA ALA A 81 25.56 6.27 4.73
C ALA A 81 25.33 4.92 5.43
N SER A 82 25.77 4.81 6.69
CA SER A 82 25.56 3.61 7.50
C SER A 82 24.08 3.31 7.72
N LEU A 83 23.25 4.35 7.95
CA LEU A 83 21.80 4.19 8.06
C LEU A 83 21.20 3.53 6.83
N LEU A 84 21.55 4.00 5.62
CA LEU A 84 21.00 3.44 4.39
C LEU A 84 21.47 2.00 4.14
N ALA A 85 22.73 1.70 4.46
CA ALA A 85 23.24 0.32 4.39
C ALA A 85 22.48 -0.60 5.36
N GLU A 86 22.27 -0.15 6.60
CA GLU A 86 21.52 -0.88 7.62
C GLU A 86 20.06 -1.09 7.21
N VAL A 87 19.40 -0.10 6.59
CA VAL A 87 18.03 -0.27 6.05
C VAL A 87 17.99 -1.39 5.03
N VAL A 88 18.95 -1.41 4.08
CA VAL A 88 18.99 -2.43 3.04
C VAL A 88 19.18 -3.82 3.64
N GLU A 89 20.13 -3.97 4.57
CA GLU A 89 20.37 -5.25 5.24
C GLU A 89 19.18 -5.68 6.11
N HIS A 90 18.54 -4.74 6.80
CA HIS A 90 17.34 -5.01 7.58
C HIS A 90 16.19 -5.52 6.70
N VAL A 91 15.93 -4.88 5.55
CA VAL A 91 14.90 -5.31 4.60
C VAL A 91 15.23 -6.69 4.03
N LYS A 92 16.49 -6.96 3.67
CA LYS A 92 16.93 -8.29 3.21
C LYS A 92 16.69 -9.35 4.28
N ARG A 93 17.05 -9.07 5.53
CA ARG A 93 16.84 -9.99 6.66
C ARG A 93 15.35 -10.24 6.90
N LEU A 94 14.50 -9.19 6.89
CA LEU A 94 13.05 -9.36 7.02
C LEU A 94 12.46 -10.21 5.89
N ARG A 95 12.89 -9.98 4.65
CA ARG A 95 12.47 -10.80 3.49
C ARG A 95 12.90 -12.26 3.64
N LYS A 96 14.13 -12.49 4.13
CA LYS A 96 14.63 -13.84 4.42
C LYS A 96 13.79 -14.50 5.52
N GLN A 97 13.57 -13.83 6.64
CA GLN A 97 12.76 -14.35 7.74
C GLN A 97 11.33 -14.68 7.31
N ALA A 98 10.70 -13.81 6.50
CA ALA A 98 9.39 -14.07 5.93
C ALA A 98 9.39 -15.31 5.02
N ASN A 99 10.45 -15.52 4.23
CA ASN A 99 10.60 -16.70 3.38
C ASN A 99 10.89 -17.97 4.21
N ASP A 100 11.72 -17.87 5.25
CA ASP A 100 12.04 -19.02 6.11
C ASP A 100 10.77 -19.53 6.83
N VAL A 101 9.95 -18.61 7.36
CA VAL A 101 8.63 -18.95 7.94
C VAL A 101 7.71 -19.58 6.90
N ALA A 102 7.75 -19.09 5.67
CA ALA A 102 6.98 -19.62 4.55
C ALA A 102 7.40 -21.02 4.06
N CYS A 103 8.64 -21.44 4.33
CA CYS A 103 9.20 -22.71 3.85
C CYS A 103 9.32 -23.78 4.94
N ALA A 104 9.02 -23.43 6.19
CA ALA A 104 9.15 -24.35 7.32
C ALA A 104 8.19 -25.56 7.23
N ASP A 105 7.14 -25.50 6.40
CA ASP A 105 6.27 -26.63 6.07
C ASP A 105 6.80 -27.42 4.85
N GLY A 106 7.87 -28.21 5.05
CA GLY A 106 8.05 -29.54 4.43
C GLY A 106 8.13 -29.71 2.89
N GLY A 107 8.65 -28.75 2.12
CA GLY A 107 8.85 -28.93 0.66
C GLY A 107 10.29 -29.28 0.25
N GLU A 108 10.46 -30.41 -0.42
CA GLU A 108 11.74 -30.96 -0.93
C GLU A 108 12.62 -29.94 -1.70
N PRO A 109 13.97 -30.00 -1.54
CA PRO A 109 14.91 -29.11 -2.20
C PRO A 109 15.17 -29.56 -3.65
N GLY A 110 14.49 -28.98 -4.64
CA GLY A 110 14.84 -29.23 -6.05
C GLY A 110 13.85 -28.79 -7.12
N ALA A 111 12.59 -28.51 -6.77
CA ALA A 111 11.63 -27.99 -7.74
C ALA A 111 11.75 -26.46 -7.84
N VAL A 112 11.82 -25.94 -9.07
CA VAL A 112 11.67 -24.51 -9.36
C VAL A 112 10.37 -24.01 -8.72
N ARG A 113 10.50 -23.29 -7.60
CA ARG A 113 9.36 -22.83 -6.79
C ARG A 113 8.65 -21.68 -7.50
N SER A 114 7.74 -22.00 -8.40
CA SER A 114 6.66 -21.10 -8.79
C SER A 114 5.42 -21.33 -7.92
N GLU A 115 5.58 -21.57 -6.61
CA GLU A 115 4.44 -21.85 -5.74
C GLU A 115 4.40 -20.86 -4.58
N ALA A 116 3.64 -19.79 -4.87
CA ALA A 116 2.88 -18.94 -3.97
C ALA A 116 3.56 -18.52 -2.65
N TRP A 117 4.08 -17.30 -2.65
CA TRP A 117 4.48 -16.59 -1.43
C TRP A 117 3.40 -16.70 -0.32
N PRO A 118 3.76 -17.17 0.89
CA PRO A 118 2.96 -17.26 2.11
C PRO A 118 1.88 -16.23 2.27
N LEU A 119 2.41 -15.01 2.19
CA LEU A 119 1.78 -13.80 2.70
C LEU A 119 0.72 -13.28 1.74
N PRO A 120 -0.30 -12.58 2.26
CA PRO A 120 -1.28 -11.93 1.41
C PRO A 120 -0.55 -10.85 0.60
N GLY A 121 -0.83 -10.81 -0.69
CA GLY A 121 -0.34 -9.74 -1.55
C GLY A 121 -1.04 -8.41 -1.26
N GLU A 122 -0.59 -7.37 -1.94
CA GLU A 122 -1.26 -6.06 -1.93
C GLU A 122 -2.45 -5.99 -2.90
N CYS A 123 -2.72 -7.06 -3.65
CA CYS A 123 -3.78 -7.13 -4.63
C CYS A 123 -4.86 -8.11 -4.23
N ASP A 124 -6.08 -7.80 -4.64
CA ASP A 124 -7.21 -8.70 -4.62
C ASP A 124 -7.08 -9.64 -5.83
N GLU A 125 -6.90 -10.94 -5.58
CA GLU A 125 -6.66 -11.95 -6.63
C GLU A 125 -7.37 -13.27 -6.29
N ALA A 126 -7.84 -13.95 -7.34
CA ALA A 126 -8.32 -15.32 -7.28
C ALA A 126 -7.73 -16.07 -8.47
N THR A 127 -6.96 -17.12 -8.22
CA THR A 127 -6.30 -17.93 -9.25
C THR A 127 -6.52 -19.40 -9.00
N VAL A 128 -6.49 -20.19 -10.06
CA VAL A 128 -6.74 -21.63 -10.02
C VAL A 128 -5.67 -22.33 -10.86
N SER A 129 -4.93 -23.26 -10.27
CA SER A 129 -3.91 -24.06 -10.94
C SER A 129 -4.13 -25.55 -10.72
N LEU A 130 -3.70 -26.38 -11.69
CA LEU A 130 -3.73 -27.84 -11.57
C LEU A 130 -2.54 -28.30 -10.71
N CYS A 131 -2.77 -29.25 -9.81
CA CYS A 131 -1.67 -29.88 -9.07
C CYS A 131 -0.90 -30.82 -10.02
N GLU A 132 0.41 -30.62 -10.17
CA GLU A 132 1.26 -31.54 -10.94
C GLU A 132 1.23 -32.94 -10.30
N GLY A 133 0.89 -33.97 -11.08
CA GLY A 133 0.91 -35.38 -10.65
C GLY A 133 -0.43 -35.97 -10.18
N GLU A 134 -1.48 -35.16 -9.99
CA GLU A 134 -2.82 -35.65 -9.60
C GLU A 134 -3.88 -35.12 -10.57
N ALA A 135 -4.37 -35.97 -11.48
CA ALA A 135 -5.25 -35.60 -12.60
C ALA A 135 -6.65 -35.04 -12.20
N ARG A 136 -6.87 -34.71 -10.92
CA ARG A 136 -8.17 -34.27 -10.40
C ARG A 136 -8.14 -33.29 -9.24
N ARG A 137 -6.95 -32.88 -8.81
CA ARG A 137 -6.82 -31.91 -7.72
C ARG A 137 -6.40 -30.56 -8.29
N VAL A 138 -7.12 -29.56 -7.83
CA VAL A 138 -6.94 -28.19 -8.27
C VAL A 138 -6.64 -27.35 -7.05
N LYS A 139 -5.60 -26.54 -7.15
CA LYS A 139 -5.20 -25.56 -6.15
C LYS A 139 -5.84 -24.23 -6.50
N ALA A 140 -6.75 -23.77 -5.66
CA ALA A 140 -7.34 -22.44 -5.75
C ALA A 140 -6.69 -21.51 -4.73
N THR A 141 -6.24 -20.33 -5.16
CA THR A 141 -5.70 -19.29 -4.29
C THR A 141 -6.62 -18.08 -4.31
N VAL A 142 -6.98 -17.56 -3.14
CA VAL A 142 -7.75 -16.34 -2.96
C VAL A 142 -6.99 -15.42 -2.03
N CYS A 143 -6.72 -14.19 -2.46
CA CYS A 143 -6.14 -13.15 -1.61
C CYS A 143 -7.06 -11.92 -1.69
N CYS A 144 -7.58 -11.48 -0.54
CA CYS A 144 -8.45 -10.32 -0.46
C CYS A 144 -8.43 -9.70 0.94
N GLU A 145 -9.10 -8.58 1.13
CA GLU A 145 -9.33 -8.04 2.47
C GLU A 145 -10.12 -9.02 3.35
N ASP A 146 -9.68 -9.13 4.60
CA ASP A 146 -10.35 -9.95 5.60
C ASP A 146 -11.69 -9.34 5.98
N ARG A 147 -12.73 -10.15 5.96
CA ARG A 147 -14.09 -9.72 6.31
C ARG A 147 -14.87 -10.86 6.95
N VAL A 148 -15.81 -10.49 7.82
CA VAL A 148 -16.70 -11.47 8.45
C VAL A 148 -17.49 -12.20 7.37
N GLY A 149 -17.41 -13.54 7.39
CA GLY A 149 -18.09 -14.39 6.43
C GLY A 149 -17.30 -14.70 5.16
N LEU A 150 -16.07 -14.19 4.97
CA LEU A 150 -15.21 -14.53 3.83
C LEU A 150 -15.08 -16.04 3.63
N ASN A 151 -14.71 -16.77 4.68
CA ASN A 151 -14.55 -18.23 4.62
C ASN A 151 -15.86 -18.96 4.26
N ARG A 152 -17.01 -18.44 4.69
CA ARG A 152 -18.32 -18.97 4.32
C ARG A 152 -18.60 -18.75 2.84
N ASP A 153 -18.27 -17.57 2.31
CA ASP A 153 -18.49 -17.22 0.91
C ASP A 153 -17.55 -18.01 0.00
N VAL A 154 -16.27 -18.15 0.37
CA VAL A 154 -15.29 -19.02 -0.32
C VAL A 154 -15.77 -20.48 -0.32
N THR A 155 -16.18 -21.01 0.83
CA THR A 155 -16.71 -22.38 0.94
C THR A 155 -17.98 -22.57 0.10
N ARG A 156 -18.87 -21.56 0.07
CA ARG A 156 -20.07 -21.57 -0.76
C ARG A 156 -19.72 -21.57 -2.24
N ALA A 157 -18.76 -20.75 -2.67
CA ALA A 157 -18.28 -20.71 -4.05
C ALA A 157 -17.72 -22.08 -4.49
N ILE A 158 -16.89 -22.71 -3.66
CA ILE A 158 -16.35 -24.05 -3.92
C ILE A 158 -17.48 -25.09 -4.03
N ARG A 159 -18.41 -25.10 -3.08
CA ARG A 159 -19.55 -26.06 -3.10
C ARG A 159 -20.51 -25.80 -4.27
N SER A 160 -20.62 -24.57 -4.75
CA SER A 160 -21.50 -24.20 -5.88
C SER A 160 -21.11 -24.90 -7.19
N VAL A 161 -19.82 -25.24 -7.33
CA VAL A 161 -19.29 -25.95 -8.50
C VAL A 161 -19.11 -27.45 -8.27
N ARG A 162 -19.76 -28.00 -7.23
CA ARG A 162 -19.69 -29.42 -6.81
C ARG A 162 -18.29 -29.91 -6.44
N ALA A 163 -17.35 -28.99 -6.18
CA ALA A 163 -16.03 -29.33 -5.70
C ALA A 163 -16.04 -29.61 -4.18
N LYS A 164 -15.23 -30.57 -3.75
CA LYS A 164 -14.98 -30.89 -2.34
C LYS A 164 -13.61 -30.33 -1.94
N PRO A 165 -13.51 -29.51 -0.88
CA PRO A 165 -12.22 -29.07 -0.36
C PRO A 165 -11.52 -30.23 0.35
N VAL A 166 -10.27 -30.50 -0.02
CA VAL A 166 -9.40 -31.57 0.51
C VAL A 166 -8.43 -31.01 1.53
N ARG A 167 -7.82 -29.85 1.23
CA ARG A 167 -6.88 -29.14 2.09
C ARG A 167 -7.15 -27.65 1.99
N ALA A 168 -7.04 -26.94 3.10
CA ALA A 168 -7.10 -25.49 3.10
C ALA A 168 -6.01 -24.94 4.02
N GLU A 169 -5.22 -24.03 3.48
CA GLU A 169 -4.25 -23.23 4.22
C GLU A 169 -4.71 -21.79 4.16
N MET A 170 -4.78 -21.13 5.31
CA MET A 170 -5.24 -19.76 5.40
C MET A 170 -4.28 -18.98 6.27
N MET A 171 -4.05 -17.74 5.88
CA MET A 171 -3.18 -16.87 6.63
C MET A 171 -3.67 -15.43 6.51
N THR A 172 -3.67 -14.72 7.64
CA THR A 172 -4.23 -13.38 7.76
C THR A 172 -3.18 -12.43 8.31
N VAL A 173 -2.85 -11.39 7.55
CA VAL A 173 -1.84 -10.39 7.93
C VAL A 173 -2.33 -9.02 7.52
N GLY A 174 -2.29 -8.05 8.45
CA GLY A 174 -2.60 -6.65 8.14
C GLY A 174 -4.02 -6.42 7.61
N GLY A 175 -5.00 -7.21 8.06
CA GLY A 175 -6.39 -7.11 7.59
C GLY A 175 -6.63 -7.71 6.21
N ARG A 176 -5.70 -8.53 5.70
CA ARG A 176 -5.88 -9.29 4.47
C ARG A 176 -5.71 -10.77 4.72
N THR A 177 -6.48 -11.57 4.00
CA THR A 177 -6.51 -13.02 4.11
C THR A 177 -6.11 -13.62 2.77
N LYS A 178 -5.11 -14.50 2.81
CA LYS A 178 -4.76 -15.41 1.72
C LYS A 178 -5.20 -16.82 2.08
N SER A 179 -6.02 -17.42 1.23
CA SER A 179 -6.52 -18.78 1.36
C SER A 179 -6.05 -19.60 0.16
N VAL A 180 -5.35 -20.69 0.41
CA VAL A 180 -4.96 -21.69 -0.58
C VAL A 180 -5.76 -22.95 -0.30
N VAL A 181 -6.69 -23.29 -1.19
CA VAL A 181 -7.61 -24.42 -1.03
C VAL A 181 -7.38 -25.41 -2.15
N VAL A 182 -6.99 -26.63 -1.78
CA VAL A 182 -6.95 -27.77 -2.70
C VAL A 182 -8.33 -28.40 -2.73
N VAL A 183 -8.89 -28.53 -3.93
CA VAL A 183 -10.23 -29.10 -4.16
C VAL A 183 -10.17 -30.26 -5.14
N GLU A 184 -11.15 -31.14 -5.05
CA GLU A 184 -11.35 -32.27 -5.96
C GLU A 184 -12.83 -32.37 -6.38
N TRP A 185 -13.08 -32.94 -7.55
CA TRP A 185 -14.42 -33.24 -8.05
C TRP A 185 -14.73 -34.73 -7.91
N GLY A 186 -16.02 -35.09 -7.79
CA GLY A 186 -16.46 -36.49 -7.72
C GLY A 186 -16.51 -37.14 -9.11
N GLU A 187 -16.36 -38.48 -9.17
CA GLU A 187 -16.23 -39.35 -10.37
C GLU A 187 -17.21 -39.17 -11.53
N GLU A 188 -18.25 -38.36 -11.38
CA GLU A 188 -19.14 -38.04 -12.50
C GLU A 188 -18.41 -37.19 -13.56
N GLU A 189 -18.47 -37.69 -14.79
CA GLU A 189 -17.81 -37.17 -15.97
C GLU A 189 -18.29 -35.74 -16.26
N VAL A 190 -17.49 -34.75 -15.89
CA VAL A 190 -17.73 -33.36 -16.22
C VAL A 190 -16.49 -32.85 -16.94
N GLU A 191 -16.67 -32.54 -18.24
CA GLU A 191 -15.69 -31.88 -19.09
C GLU A 191 -14.98 -30.75 -18.33
N GLY A 192 -13.68 -30.56 -18.56
CA GLY A 192 -12.74 -29.63 -17.89
C GLY A 192 -13.07 -28.13 -17.88
N LYS A 193 -14.33 -27.75 -17.77
CA LYS A 193 -14.90 -26.42 -17.50
C LYS A 193 -14.99 -26.13 -16.00
N GLU A 194 -14.75 -27.11 -15.14
CA GLU A 194 -14.93 -27.00 -13.68
C GLU A 194 -13.94 -26.02 -13.03
N ALA A 195 -12.67 -26.05 -13.43
CA ALA A 195 -11.66 -25.12 -12.93
C ALA A 195 -11.99 -23.66 -13.28
N GLY A 196 -12.45 -23.39 -14.50
CA GLY A 196 -12.86 -22.04 -14.92
C GLY A 196 -14.18 -21.58 -14.28
N ALA A 197 -15.08 -22.50 -13.92
CA ALA A 197 -16.25 -22.17 -13.11
C ALA A 197 -15.87 -21.80 -11.68
N LEU A 198 -14.93 -22.55 -11.08
CA LEU A 198 -14.39 -22.28 -9.76
C LEU A 198 -13.69 -20.91 -9.70
N GLU A 199 -12.82 -20.62 -10.68
CA GLU A 199 -12.10 -19.35 -10.76
C GLU A 199 -13.08 -18.17 -10.82
N ARG A 200 -14.11 -18.25 -11.66
CA ARG A 200 -15.16 -17.23 -11.74
C ARG A 200 -15.94 -17.08 -10.43
N ALA A 201 -16.29 -18.19 -9.78
CA ALA A 201 -17.02 -18.17 -8.52
C ALA A 201 -16.19 -17.52 -7.40
N LEU A 202 -14.89 -17.82 -7.32
CA LEU A 202 -13.98 -17.22 -6.35
C LEU A 202 -13.70 -15.75 -6.65
N LYS A 203 -13.54 -15.38 -7.92
CA LYS A 203 -13.41 -13.99 -8.35
C LYS A 203 -14.64 -13.16 -7.94
N ALA A 204 -15.83 -13.73 -8.06
CA ALA A 204 -17.05 -13.09 -7.57
C ALA A 204 -17.06 -12.90 -6.04
N VAL A 205 -16.45 -13.79 -5.25
CA VAL A 205 -16.31 -13.58 -3.78
C VAL A 205 -15.43 -12.37 -3.50
N VAL A 206 -14.32 -12.25 -4.22
CA VAL A 206 -13.38 -11.12 -4.10
C VAL A 206 -14.06 -9.80 -4.51
N GLU A 207 -14.77 -9.80 -5.65
CA GLU A 207 -15.45 -8.62 -6.21
C GLU A 207 -16.73 -8.21 -5.45
N ASN A 208 -17.48 -9.16 -4.87
CA ASN A 208 -18.71 -8.89 -4.10
C ASN A 208 -18.47 -8.11 -2.79
N ARG A 209 -17.23 -7.67 -2.54
CA ARG A 209 -16.87 -6.68 -1.53
C ARG A 209 -17.75 -5.42 -1.59
N ALA A 210 -18.26 -5.05 -2.77
CA ALA A 210 -19.06 -3.83 -2.95
C ALA A 210 -20.42 -3.80 -2.20
N LEU A 211 -20.96 -4.94 -1.76
CA LEU A 211 -22.29 -4.99 -1.14
C LEU A 211 -22.29 -5.00 0.40
N VAL A 212 -21.12 -5.09 1.03
CA VAL A 212 -20.99 -5.19 2.50
C VAL A 212 -20.51 -3.89 3.15
N GLY A 213 -20.25 -2.86 2.34
CA GLY A 213 -19.96 -1.50 2.80
C GLY A 213 -21.25 -0.74 3.04
N PHE A 214 -21.42 -0.25 4.28
CA PHE A 214 -22.57 0.47 4.84
C PHE A 214 -23.69 -0.42 5.38
N GLY A 215 -23.77 -0.44 6.73
CA GLY A 215 -24.91 -0.92 7.46
C GLY A 215 -26.17 -0.15 7.07
N MET A 216 -26.91 -0.69 6.12
CA MET A 216 -28.34 -0.51 6.02
C MET A 216 -28.96 -1.89 6.12
N GLY A 217 -29.94 -2.03 7.01
CA GLY A 217 -30.71 -3.26 7.17
C GLY A 217 -31.34 -3.70 5.85
N PRO A 218 -31.92 -4.92 5.81
CA PRO A 218 -32.46 -5.47 4.59
C PRO A 218 -33.48 -4.49 3.98
N VAL A 219 -33.14 -3.91 2.84
CA VAL A 219 -34.12 -3.24 1.98
C VAL A 219 -34.98 -4.36 1.44
N VAL A 220 -36.09 -4.58 2.13
CA VAL A 220 -37.21 -5.36 1.63
C VAL A 220 -37.67 -4.68 0.35
N LEU A 221 -37.24 -5.21 -0.79
CA LEU A 221 -37.84 -4.88 -2.08
C LEU A 221 -39.28 -5.37 -2.02
N GLY A 222 -40.17 -4.42 -1.75
CA GLY A 222 -41.61 -4.62 -1.64
C GLY A 222 -42.11 -5.33 -2.90
N GLN A 223 -42.57 -6.56 -2.70
CA GLN A 223 -43.41 -7.24 -3.68
C GLN A 223 -44.66 -6.38 -3.88
N LYS A 224 -44.77 -5.82 -5.08
CA LYS A 224 -45.97 -5.15 -5.57
C LYS A 224 -47.08 -6.19 -5.64
N ARG A 225 -47.86 -6.30 -4.55
CA ARG A 225 -49.05 -7.16 -4.51
C ARG A 225 -50.01 -6.70 -5.60
N GLY A 226 -50.37 -7.65 -6.47
CA GLY A 226 -51.50 -7.52 -7.38
C GLY A 226 -52.76 -7.22 -6.58
N ARG A 227 -53.53 -6.24 -7.05
CA ARG A 227 -54.82 -5.90 -6.48
C ARG A 227 -55.84 -6.89 -7.05
N ASP A 228 -56.09 -7.95 -6.30
CA ASP A 228 -57.27 -8.79 -6.48
C ASP A 228 -58.50 -7.98 -6.05
N SER A 229 -59.41 -7.70 -6.98
CA SER A 229 -60.76 -7.24 -6.70
C SER A 229 -61.70 -8.43 -6.83
N CYS A 230 -62.09 -9.01 -5.69
CA CYS A 230 -63.19 -9.97 -5.60
C CYS A 230 -64.52 -9.26 -5.89
N GLY A 231 -65.35 -9.93 -6.69
CA GLY A 231 -66.70 -9.50 -7.01
C GLY A 231 -67.69 -9.66 -5.85
N SER A 232 -68.93 -9.28 -6.15
CA SER A 232 -70.11 -9.64 -5.35
C SER A 232 -71.20 -10.11 -6.33
N PRO A 233 -71.83 -11.26 -6.09
CA PRO A 233 -73.07 -11.63 -6.75
C PRO A 233 -74.26 -11.23 -5.87
N SER A 234 -75.34 -10.73 -6.45
CA SER A 234 -76.68 -11.03 -5.92
C SER A 234 -77.73 -10.72 -6.99
N SER A 235 -78.57 -11.73 -7.20
CA SER A 235 -79.79 -11.71 -7.97
C SER A 235 -80.93 -11.20 -7.08
N CYS A 236 -81.71 -10.26 -7.58
CA CYS A 236 -83.17 -10.13 -7.48
C CYS A 236 -83.61 -8.91 -8.28
#